data_AF-A0A524PPL1-F1
#
_entry.id   AF-A0A524PPL1-F1
#
_cell.length_a   1.000
_cell.length_b   1.000
_cell.length_c   1.000
_cell.angle_alpha   90.00
_cell.angle_beta   90.00
_cell.angle_gamma   90.00
#
_symmetry.space_group_name_H-M   'P 1'
#
loop_
_entity.id
_entity.type
_entity.pdbx_description
1 polymer ?
#
loop_
_entity_poly.entity_id
_entity_poly.type
_entity_poly.pdbx_seq_one_letter_code
_entity_poly.pdbx_strand_id
1 'polypeptide(L)'
;MEEQPNNPEVTSDDKLWALLAYALSPIVPIIILLKEDKKNRPFLRAHNAQALAWGLVNVVAGSILSTLLFFCFGAPTLIIWGVGVFWGFKAYNGEYVNIPVITEFCKKQGWA
;
A
#
# COMPACT_ATOMS: atom_id res chain seq x y z
N MET A 1 -6.31 26.26 1.34
CA MET A 1 -6.01 25.07 0.51
C MET A 1 -4.56 25.23 0.11
N GLU A 2 -3.65 24.59 0.82
CA GLU A 2 -2.21 24.71 0.57
C GLU A 2 -1.90 24.06 -0.78
N GLU A 3 -1.34 24.85 -1.70
CA GLU A 3 -0.84 24.38 -2.99
C GLU A 3 0.28 23.37 -2.71
N GLN A 4 -0.07 22.08 -2.86
CA GLN A 4 0.89 20.98 -2.83
C GLN A 4 1.95 21.24 -3.89
N PRO A 5 3.25 21.13 -3.58
CA PRO A 5 4.31 21.28 -4.58
C PRO A 5 4.06 20.22 -5.65
N ASN A 6 3.63 20.69 -6.82
CA ASN A 6 3.48 19.89 -8.02
C ASN A 6 4.87 19.40 -8.39
N ASN A 7 5.29 18.27 -7.82
CA ASN A 7 6.42 17.53 -8.36
C ASN A 7 5.95 17.03 -9.72
N PRO A 8 6.48 17.55 -10.84
CA PRO A 8 5.95 17.26 -12.17
C PRO A 8 6.05 15.78 -12.57
N GLU A 9 6.72 14.95 -11.78
CA GLU A 9 6.80 13.49 -11.94
C GLU A 9 5.60 12.71 -11.35
N VAL A 10 4.91 13.24 -10.33
CA VAL A 10 3.84 12.51 -9.62
C VAL A 10 2.48 13.07 -9.98
N THR A 11 1.73 12.33 -10.80
CA THR A 11 0.41 12.78 -11.27
C THR A 11 -0.70 12.50 -10.25
N SER A 12 -1.84 13.18 -10.40
CA SER A 12 -3.04 12.90 -9.60
C SER A 12 -3.56 11.46 -9.79
N ASP A 13 -3.36 10.88 -10.98
CA ASP A 13 -3.66 9.47 -11.23
C ASP A 13 -2.73 8.56 -10.41
N ASP A 14 -1.42 8.82 -10.40
CA ASP A 14 -0.45 8.04 -9.61
C ASP A 14 -0.79 8.05 -8.10
N LYS A 15 -1.22 9.20 -7.58
CA LYS A 15 -1.70 9.37 -6.20
C LYS A 15 -2.94 8.54 -5.90
N LEU A 16 -3.92 8.55 -6.80
CA LEU A 16 -5.14 7.75 -6.67
C LEU A 16 -4.82 6.25 -6.69
N TRP A 17 -4.00 5.80 -7.64
CA TRP A 17 -3.60 4.40 -7.74
C TRP A 17 -2.78 3.94 -6.53
N ALA A 18 -1.94 4.79 -5.96
CA ALA A 18 -1.21 4.48 -4.73
C ALA A 18 -2.16 4.31 -3.53
N LEU A 19 -3.16 5.19 -3.36
CA LEU A 19 -4.19 5.03 -2.32
C LEU A 19 -4.95 3.70 -2.47
N LEU A 20 -5.41 3.41 -3.70
CA LEU A 20 -6.11 2.17 -4.01
C LEU A 20 -5.24 0.94 -3.77
N ALA A 21 -3.93 1.03 -4.04
CA ALA A 21 -2.98 -0.05 -3.80
C ALA A 21 -2.97 -0.47 -2.33
N TYR A 22 -2.96 0.49 -1.39
CA TYR A 22 -3.03 0.18 0.04
C TYR A 22 -4.43 -0.23 0.50
N ALA A 23 -5.46 0.47 0.05
CA ALA A 23 -6.84 0.23 0.50
C ALA A 23 -7.39 -1.11 0.03
N LEU A 24 -7.00 -1.56 -1.17
CA LEU A 24 -7.50 -2.78 -1.82
C LEU A 24 -6.36 -3.77 -2.09
N SER A 25 -5.34 -3.76 -1.24
CA SER A 25 -4.29 -4.78 -1.27
C SER A 25 -4.87 -6.16 -0.93
N PRO A 26 -4.51 -7.24 -1.64
CA PRO A 26 -3.48 -7.34 -2.69
C PRO A 26 -4.00 -7.18 -4.13
N ILE A 27 -5.31 -7.00 -4.32
CA ILE A 27 -5.95 -7.02 -5.65
C ILE A 27 -5.46 -5.86 -6.52
N VAL A 28 -5.56 -4.61 -6.05
CA VAL A 28 -5.12 -3.43 -6.83
C VAL A 28 -3.62 -3.48 -7.11
N PRO A 29 -2.76 -3.85 -6.16
CA PRO A 29 -1.36 -3.97 -6.47
C PRO A 29 -0.98 -4.98 -7.56
N ILE A 30 -1.70 -6.11 -7.62
CA ILE A 30 -1.57 -7.08 -8.71
C ILE A 30 -1.97 -6.44 -10.04
N ILE A 31 -3.06 -5.68 -10.07
CA ILE A 31 -3.50 -4.95 -11.27
C ILE A 31 -2.42 -3.95 -11.72
N ILE A 32 -1.78 -3.23 -10.78
CA ILE A 32 -0.69 -2.29 -11.10
C ILE A 32 0.51 -3.04 -11.69
N LEU A 33 0.86 -4.24 -11.19
CA LEU A 33 1.95 -5.05 -11.76
C LEU A 33 1.67 -5.51 -13.20
N LEU A 34 0.40 -5.75 -13.54
CA LEU A 34 -0.02 -6.13 -14.89
C LEU A 34 -0.12 -4.93 -15.84
N LYS A 35 -0.26 -3.71 -15.32
CA LYS A 35 -0.30 -2.46 -16.09
C LYS A 35 1.09 -1.85 -16.27
N GLU A 36 1.68 -2.02 -17.44
CA GLU A 36 3.02 -1.49 -17.76
C GLU A 36 3.09 0.05 -17.66
N ASP A 37 1.99 0.74 -17.99
CA ASP A 37 1.87 2.20 -17.87
C ASP A 37 1.99 2.70 -16.42
N LYS A 38 1.66 1.85 -15.45
CA LYS A 38 1.62 2.19 -14.02
C LYS A 38 2.77 1.58 -13.24
N LYS A 39 3.13 0.32 -13.52
CA LYS A 39 4.25 -0.38 -12.87
C LYS A 39 5.57 0.37 -13.00
N ASN A 40 5.80 1.01 -14.14
CA ASN A 40 7.07 1.66 -14.45
C ASN A 40 7.19 3.08 -13.86
N ARG A 41 6.12 3.61 -13.26
CA ARG A 41 6.14 4.91 -12.58
C ARG A 41 6.87 4.77 -11.23
N PRO A 42 7.94 5.53 -10.96
CA PRO A 42 8.74 5.38 -9.73
C PRO A 42 7.92 5.50 -8.44
N PHE A 43 7.00 6.47 -8.41
CA PHE A 43 6.11 6.70 -7.26
C PHE A 43 5.19 5.51 -6.98
N LEU A 44 4.55 4.99 -8.03
CA LEU A 44 3.69 3.82 -7.91
C LEU A 44 4.49 2.57 -7.59
N ARG A 45 5.66 2.36 -8.19
CA ARG A 45 6.48 1.17 -7.94
C ARG A 45 6.83 1.02 -6.45
N ALA A 46 7.25 2.11 -5.82
CA ALA A 46 7.59 2.13 -4.40
C ALA A 46 6.37 1.82 -3.51
N HIS A 47 5.24 2.50 -3.73
CA HIS A 47 4.02 2.29 -2.95
C HIS A 47 3.38 0.92 -3.22
N ASN A 48 3.46 0.43 -4.46
CA ASN A 48 2.90 -0.85 -4.87
C ASN A 48 3.63 -2.01 -4.20
N ALA A 49 4.97 -1.97 -4.15
CA ALA A 49 5.78 -2.98 -3.47
C ALA A 49 5.47 -3.02 -1.96
N GLN A 50 5.39 -1.85 -1.32
CA GLN A 50 5.03 -1.73 0.09
C GLN A 50 3.59 -2.22 0.36
N ALA A 51 2.63 -1.84 -0.49
CA ALA A 51 1.24 -2.24 -0.36
C ALA A 51 1.06 -3.75 -0.55
N LEU A 52 1.79 -4.39 -1.48
CA LEU A 52 1.81 -5.85 -1.65
C LEU A 52 2.36 -6.55 -0.42
N ALA A 53 3.52 -6.10 0.07
CA ALA A 53 4.14 -6.67 1.26
C ALA A 53 3.22 -6.53 2.48
N TRP A 54 2.60 -5.35 2.66
CA TRP A 54 1.61 -5.14 3.72
C TRP A 54 0.37 -6.01 3.57
N GLY A 55 -0.16 -6.14 2.36
CA GLY A 55 -1.31 -7.00 2.06
C GLY A 55 -1.03 -8.46 2.39
N LEU A 56 0.17 -8.94 2.06
CA LEU A 56 0.60 -10.29 2.42
C LEU A 56 0.71 -10.46 3.94
N VAL A 57 1.31 -9.51 4.65
CA VAL A 57 1.37 -9.51 6.11
C VAL A 57 -0.04 -9.53 6.70
N ASN A 58 -0.97 -8.74 6.15
CA ASN A 58 -2.36 -8.71 6.62
C ASN A 58 -3.09 -10.05 6.39
N VAL A 59 -2.90 -10.70 5.24
CA VAL A 59 -3.51 -12.01 4.96
C VAL A 59 -2.93 -13.11 5.86
N VAL A 60 -1.62 -13.12 6.07
CA VAL A 60 -0.95 -14.11 6.92
C VAL A 60 -1.30 -13.89 8.40
N ALA A 61 -1.15 -12.65 8.89
CA ALA A 61 -1.51 -12.31 10.27
C ALA A 61 -3.01 -12.50 10.50
N GLY A 62 -3.85 -12.05 9.57
CA GLY A 62 -5.31 -12.18 9.64
C GLY A 62 -5.78 -13.64 9.65
N SER A 63 -5.18 -14.52 8.85
CA SER A 63 -5.54 -15.94 8.86
C SER A 63 -5.15 -16.62 10.18
N ILE A 64 -3.94 -16.36 10.69
CA ILE A 64 -3.47 -16.90 11.98
C ILE A 64 -4.32 -16.37 13.15
N LEU A 65 -4.56 -15.06 13.21
CA LEU A 65 -5.40 -14.46 14.26
C LEU A 65 -6.85 -14.95 14.18
N SER A 66 -7.41 -15.12 12.99
CA SER A 66 -8.78 -15.62 12.81
C SER A 66 -8.92 -17.05 13.34
N THR A 67 -7.95 -17.93 13.04
CA THR A 67 -7.94 -19.31 13.54
C THR A 67 -7.72 -19.39 15.05
N LEU A 68 -6.94 -18.48 15.65
CA LEU A 68 -6.70 -18.47 17.10
C LEU A 68 -7.83 -17.81 17.90
N LEU A 69 -8.48 -16.79 17.34
CA LEU A 69 -9.41 -15.95 18.10
C LEU A 69 -10.87 -16.36 17.93
N PHE A 70 -11.23 -17.26 16.99
CA PHE A 70 -12.52 -17.98 16.71
C PHE A 70 -13.87 -17.22 16.92
N PHE A 71 -13.86 -15.99 17.40
CA PHE A 71 -14.95 -15.30 18.09
C PHE A 71 -14.89 -13.79 17.87
N CYS A 72 -13.68 -13.22 17.65
CA CYS A 72 -13.53 -11.82 17.27
C CYS A 72 -13.65 -11.67 15.74
N PHE A 73 -14.87 -11.78 15.23
CA PHE A 73 -15.26 -11.60 13.82
C PHE A 73 -14.64 -10.34 13.20
N GLY A 74 -13.44 -10.47 12.60
CA GLY A 74 -12.85 -9.46 11.72
C GLY A 74 -12.36 -8.16 12.35
N ALA A 75 -12.53 -7.90 13.65
CA ALA A 75 -12.06 -6.66 14.27
C ALA A 75 -10.54 -6.42 14.11
N PRO A 76 -9.66 -7.43 14.31
CA PRO A 76 -8.23 -7.27 14.04
C PRO A 76 -7.94 -6.96 12.57
N THR A 77 -8.66 -7.62 11.66
CA THR A 77 -8.53 -7.43 10.21
C THR A 77 -8.93 -6.02 9.78
N LEU A 78 -10.00 -5.46 10.36
CA LEU A 78 -10.44 -4.09 10.10
C LEU A 78 -9.42 -3.05 10.60
N ILE A 79 -8.79 -3.30 11.75
CA ILE A 79 -7.74 -2.41 12.28
C ILE A 79 -6.53 -2.41 11.34
N ILE A 80 -6.04 -3.59 10.93
CA ILE A 80 -4.88 -3.70 10.03
C ILE A 80 -5.19 -3.09 8.66
N TRP A 81 -6.42 -3.29 8.16
CA TRP A 81 -6.91 -2.63 6.96
C TRP A 81 -6.93 -1.10 7.10
N GLY A 82 -7.45 -0.58 8.21
CA GLY A 82 -7.49 0.86 8.49
C GLY A 82 -6.10 1.51 8.53
N VAL A 83 -5.09 0.80 9.05
CA VAL A 83 -3.69 1.25 9.00
C VAL A 83 -3.18 1.32 7.56
N GLY A 84 -3.51 0.34 6.71
CA GLY A 84 -3.22 0.38 5.29
C GLY A 84 -3.84 1.61 4.61
N VAL A 85 -5.13 1.85 4.85
CA VAL A 85 -5.85 3.02 4.31
C VAL A 85 -5.22 4.34 4.77
N PHE A 86 -4.78 4.44 6.03
CA PHE A 86 -4.07 5.61 6.54
C PHE A 86 -2.79 5.91 5.76
N TRP A 87 -2.00 4.89 5.43
CA TRP A 87 -0.84 5.05 4.56
C TRP A 87 -1.22 5.37 3.11
N GLY A 88 -2.31 4.77 2.62
CA GLY A 88 -2.89 5.14 1.33
C GLY A 88 -3.25 6.62 1.25
N PHE A 89 -3.81 7.20 2.31
CA PHE A 89 -4.11 8.63 2.39
C PHE A 89 -2.84 9.50 2.35
N LYS A 90 -1.76 9.09 3.03
CA LYS A 90 -0.47 9.78 2.91
C LYS A 90 0.09 9.70 1.48
N ALA A 91 0.00 8.54 0.85
CA ALA A 91 0.38 8.37 -0.55
C ALA A 91 -0.50 9.22 -1.49
N TYR A 92 -1.79 9.37 -1.19
CA TYR A 92 -2.70 10.24 -1.95
C TYR A 92 -2.31 11.71 -1.88
N ASN A 93 -1.78 12.17 -0.75
CA ASN A 93 -1.23 13.53 -0.65
C ASN A 93 0.04 13.70 -1.51
N GLY A 94 0.68 12.60 -1.91
CA GLY A 94 1.93 12.59 -2.69
C GLY A 94 3.17 12.40 -1.83
N GLU A 95 3.02 12.01 -0.56
CA GLU A 95 4.13 11.69 0.33
C GLU A 95 4.61 10.26 0.10
N TYR A 96 5.93 10.04 0.15
CA TYR A 96 6.48 8.69 0.20
C TYR A 96 6.30 8.11 1.60
N VAL A 97 5.52 7.03 1.69
CA VAL A 97 5.32 6.34 2.97
C VAL A 97 6.55 5.52 3.32
N ASN A 98 6.98 5.61 4.58
CA ASN A 98 7.98 4.73 5.17
C ASN A 98 7.34 3.85 6.24
N ILE A 99 7.11 2.59 5.89
CA ILE A 99 6.63 1.56 6.81
C ILE A 99 7.86 0.87 7.38
N PRO A 100 8.11 0.96 8.71
CA PRO A 100 9.26 0.32 9.33
C PRO A 100 9.24 -1.18 9.01
N VAL A 101 10.43 -1.76 8.78
CA VAL A 101 10.65 -3.15 8.34
C VAL A 101 10.23 -3.40 6.88
N ILE A 102 9.03 -2.99 6.45
CA ILE A 102 8.52 -3.28 5.09
C ILE A 102 9.21 -2.45 4.03
N THR A 103 9.33 -1.13 4.23
CA THR A 103 10.00 -0.26 3.26
C THR A 103 11.46 -0.65 3.09
N GLU A 104 12.15 -0.99 4.17
CA GLU A 104 13.53 -1.47 4.12
C GLU A 104 13.65 -2.85 3.46
N PHE A 105 12.69 -3.74 3.69
CA PHE A 105 12.61 -5.01 2.97
C PHE A 105 12.43 -4.81 1.47
N CYS A 106 11.47 -3.99 1.05
CA CYS A 106 11.20 -3.69 -0.36
C CYS A 106 12.41 -3.04 -1.04
N LYS A 107 13.11 -2.12 -0.36
CA LYS A 107 14.35 -1.50 -0.86
C LYS A 107 15.48 -2.53 -1.02
N LYS A 108 15.69 -3.40 -0.01
CA LYS A 108 16.70 -4.46 -0.08
C LYS A 108 16.47 -5.44 -1.23
N GLN A 109 15.22 -5.70 -1.59
CA GLN A 109 14.85 -6.56 -2.73
C GLN A 109 14.90 -5.82 -4.08
N GLY A 110 15.19 -4.51 -4.11
CA GLY A 110 15.17 -3.69 -5.33
C GLY A 110 13.78 -3.43 -5.90
N TRP A 111 12.72 -3.64 -5.11
CA TRP A 111 11.34 -3.42 -5.53
C TRP A 111 10.92 -1.95 -5.41
N ALA A 112 11.48 -1.25 -4.42
CA ALA A 112 11.29 0.18 -4.18
C ALA A 112 12.63 0.91 -4.30
#